data_AF-A0A832AI91-F1
#
_entry.id   AF-A0A832AI91-F1
#
_cell.length_a   1.000
_cell.length_b   1.000
_cell.length_c   1.000
_cell.angle_alpha   90.00
_cell.angle_beta   90.00
_cell.angle_gamma   90.00
#
_symmetry.space_group_name_H-M   'P 1'
#
loop_
_entity.id
_entity.type
_entity.pdbx_description
1 polymer ?
#
loop_
_entity_poly.entity_id
_entity_poly.type
_entity_poly.pdbx_seq_one_letter_code
_entity_poly.pdbx_strand_id
1 'polypeptide(L)' 'DITADLHIDSVSIMDFIMEVEDRFDIDIPLNLLAETRTLADLTREVSKLAAPSS' A
#
# COMPACT_ATOMS: atom_id res chain seq x y z
N ASP A 1 -3.88 12.99 3.63
CA ASP A 1 -3.54 13.15 2.20
C ASP A 1 -2.17 12.52 2.09
N ILE A 2 -2.07 11.36 1.44
CA ILE A 2 -0.86 10.52 1.52
C ILE A 2 0.33 11.26 0.88
N THR A 3 0.01 12.17 -0.05
CA THR A 3 0.97 13.04 -0.72
C THR A 3 1.52 14.14 0.20
N ALA A 4 0.72 14.61 1.17
CA ALA A 4 1.10 15.70 2.07
C ALA A 4 1.90 15.22 3.30
N ASP A 5 1.73 13.97 3.71
CA ASP A 5 2.32 13.45 4.96
C ASP A 5 3.70 12.78 4.75
N LEU A 6 4.08 12.48 3.51
CA LEU A 6 5.29 11.72 3.22
C LEU A 6 6.28 12.39 2.24
N HIS A 7 5.92 13.47 1.52
CA HIS A 7 6.76 14.01 0.42
C HIS A 7 7.24 12.91 -0.55
N ILE A 8 6.47 11.83 -0.71
CA ILE A 8 6.81 10.74 -1.62
C ILE A 8 6.12 11.06 -2.94
N ASP A 9 6.92 11.32 -3.97
CA ASP A 9 6.45 11.49 -5.33
C ASP A 9 5.67 10.23 -5.76
N SER A 10 4.62 10.39 -6.58
CA SER A 10 3.72 9.29 -6.97
C SER A 10 4.43 8.08 -7.59
N VAL A 11 5.62 8.26 -8.17
CA VAL A 11 6.48 7.18 -8.69
C VAL A 11 7.09 6.35 -7.55
N SER A 12 7.58 6.99 -6.50
CA SER A 12 8.17 6.32 -5.34
C SER A 12 7.14 5.53 -4.52
N ILE A 13 5.86 5.92 -4.58
CA ILE A 13 4.75 5.09 -4.05
C ILE A 13 4.64 3.80 -4.84
N MET A 14 4.69 3.85 -6.17
CA MET A 14 4.57 2.64 -7.00
C MET A 14 5.75 1.68 -6.75
N ASP A 15 6.97 2.21 -6.59
CA ASP A 15 8.14 1.39 -6.25
C ASP A 15 7.98 0.72 -4.88
N PHE A 16 7.47 1.45 -3.88
CA PHE A 16 7.19 0.89 -2.56
C PHE A 16 6.12 -0.21 -2.61
N ILE A 17 5.05 -0.01 -3.38
CA ILE A 17 3.99 -1.01 -3.56
C ILE A 17 4.56 -2.29 -4.17
N MET A 18 5.36 -2.18 -5.24
CA MET A 18 5.97 -3.35 -5.88
C MET A 18 6.87 -4.14 -4.90
N GLU A 19 7.65 -3.48 -4.05
CA GLU A 19 8.45 -4.16 -3.02
C GLU A 19 7.60 -4.85 -1.95
N VAL A 20 6.46 -4.25 -1.57
CA VAL A 20 5.53 -4.84 -0.60
C VAL A 20 4.84 -6.08 -1.20
N GLU A 21 4.35 -5.99 -2.43
CA GLU A 21 3.72 -7.11 -3.14
C GLU A 21 4.65 -8.33 -3.20
N ASP A 22 5.90 -8.13 -3.62
CA ASP A 22 6.92 -9.18 -3.68
C ASP A 22 7.27 -9.75 -2.30
N ARG A 23 7.37 -8.89 -1.28
CA ARG A 23 7.77 -9.33 0.07
C ARG A 23 6.70 -10.12 0.81
N PHE A 24 5.43 -9.83 0.55
CA PHE A 24 4.30 -10.48 1.21
C PHE A 24 3.60 -11.52 0.34
N ASP A 25 3.99 -11.67 -0.93
CA ASP A 25 3.34 -12.55 -1.92
C ASP A 25 1.84 -12.21 -2.05
N ILE A 26 1.55 -10.92 -2.15
CA ILE A 26 0.19 -10.36 -2.27
C ILE A 26 0.09 -9.43 -3.47
N ASP A 27 -1.11 -9.27 -4.02
CA ASP A 27 -1.41 -8.25 -5.03
C ASP A 27 -2.21 -7.11 -4.39
N ILE A 28 -1.76 -5.87 -4.55
CA ILE A 28 -2.42 -4.67 -4.04
C ILE A 28 -3.13 -3.94 -5.18
N PRO A 29 -4.48 -3.94 -5.22
CA PRO A 29 -5.19 -3.31 -6.33
C PRO A 29 -5.11 -1.78 -6.24
N LEU A 30 -4.89 -1.13 -7.39
CA LEU A 30 -4.70 0.33 -7.49
C LEU A 30 -5.89 1.16 -6.98
N ASN A 31 -7.10 0.61 -6.98
CA ASN A 31 -8.27 1.28 -6.41
C ASN A 31 -8.13 1.50 -4.90
N LEU A 32 -7.43 0.61 -4.20
CA LEU A 32 -7.12 0.73 -2.77
C LEU A 32 -6.15 1.88 -2.50
N LEU A 33 -5.25 2.17 -3.45
CA LEU A 33 -4.31 3.30 -3.36
C LEU A 33 -5.00 4.65 -3.46
N ALA A 34 -6.11 4.73 -4.21
CA ALA A 34 -6.91 5.95 -4.30
C ALA A 34 -7.68 6.26 -3.00
N GLU A 35 -7.95 5.24 -2.18
CA GLU A 35 -8.69 5.36 -0.91
C GLU A 35 -7.75 5.50 0.30
N THR A 36 -6.51 5.01 0.20
CA THR A 36 -5.50 5.13 1.26
C THR A 36 -4.91 6.54 1.26
N ARG A 37 -5.07 7.24 2.39
CA ARG A 37 -4.65 8.65 2.54
C ARG A 37 -3.52 8.84 3.56
N THR A 38 -3.12 7.78 4.24
CA THR A 38 -2.01 7.73 5.19
C THR A 38 -1.26 6.40 5.08
N LEU A 39 0.00 6.36 5.52
CA LEU A 39 0.77 5.11 5.63
C LEU A 39 0.04 4.07 6.51
N ALA A 40 -0.65 4.52 7.55
CA ALA A 40 -1.43 3.67 8.44
C ALA A 40 -2.58 2.97 7.71
N ASP A 41 -3.23 3.64 6.74
CA ASP A 41 -4.26 3.01 5.91
C ASP A 41 -3.67 1.92 5.04
N LEU A 42 -2.53 2.20 4.38
CA LEU A 42 -1.83 1.21 3.56
C LEU A 42 -1.40 -0.02 4.38
N THR A 43 -0.83 0.20 5.57
CA THR A 43 -0.35 -0.91 6.43
C THR A 43 -1.50 -1.81 6.87
N ARG A 44 -2.67 -1.22 7.16
CA ARG A 44 -3.88 -1.95 7.53
C ARG A 44 -4.41 -2.79 6.37
N GLU A 45 -4.41 -2.27 5.16
CA GLU A 45 -4.86 -3.01 3.98
C GLU A 45 -3.91 -4.17 3.63
N VAL A 46 -2.60 -3.93 3.66
CA VAL A 46 -1.59 -4.98 3.49
C VAL A 46 -1.77 -6.09 4.53
N SER A 47 -2.04 -5.72 5.78
CA SER A 47 -2.28 -6.70 6.85
C SER A 47 -3.53 -7.55 6.62
N LYS A 48 -4.56 -7.04 5.94
CA LYS A 48 -5.75 -7.82 5.57
C LYS A 48 -5.47 -8.77 4.42
N LEU A 49 -4.71 -8.32 3.43
CA LEU A 49 -4.35 -9.12 2.25
C LEU A 49 -3.40 -10.26 2.60
N ALA A 50 -2.44 -10.00 3.48
CA ALA A 50 -1.48 -11.00 3.96
C ALA A 50 -2.05 -11.92 5.05
N ALA A 51 -3.21 -11.62 5.61
CA ALA A 51 -3.84 -12.50 6.59
C ALA A 51 -4.36 -13.75 5.86
N PRO A 52 -3.98 -14.97 6.30
CA PRO A 52 -4.53 -16.18 5.72
C PRO A 52 -6.04 -16.21 5.96
N SER A 53 -6.80 -16.27 4.87
CA SER A 53 -8.24 -16.56 4.88
C SER A 53 -8.46 -17.80 5.74
N SER A 54 -9.03 -17.64 6.93
CA SER A 54 -9.45 -18.77 7.78
C SER A 54 -10.55 -19.58 7.13
#